data_AF-A0A7C5LUJ4-F1
#
_entry.id   AF-A0A7C5LUJ4-F1
#
_cell.length_a   1.000
_cell.length_b   1.000
_cell.length_c   1.000
_cell.angle_alpha   90.00
_cell.angle_beta   90.00
_cell.angle_gamma   90.00
#
_symmetry.space_group_name_H-M   'P 1'
#
loop_
_entity.id
_entity.type
_entity.pdbx_description
1 polymer ?
#
loop_
_entity_poly.entity_id
_entity_poly.type
_entity_poly.pdbx_seq_one_letter_code
_entity_poly.pdbx_strand_id
1 'polypeptide(L)'
;MELDSVLAGLRFVGLAEGSHQTYYVYAGKDQFVLLSASKSQPNSGRINVISQEAVLYVHQLAAGQQGVVAKDIFERSRRPGLIGSDLDVLHALYVLCATGQARKDNRFKRRALVFNVRAT
;
A
#
# COMPACT_ATOMS: atom_id res chain seq x y z
N MET A 1 -8.86 -15.98 10.44
CA MET A 1 -8.35 -14.77 11.12
C MET A 1 -9.54 -14.11 11.76
N GLU A 2 -9.55 -13.99 13.09
CA GLU A 2 -10.64 -13.36 13.84
C GLU A 2 -10.58 -11.85 13.65
N LEU A 3 -11.71 -11.20 13.34
CA LEU A 3 -11.75 -9.78 13.00
C LEU A 3 -11.26 -8.89 14.17
N ASP A 4 -11.55 -9.31 15.40
CA ASP A 4 -11.13 -8.59 16.62
C ASP A 4 -9.61 -8.57 16.76
N SER A 5 -8.92 -9.63 16.34
CA SER A 5 -7.45 -9.69 16.35
C SER A 5 -6.81 -8.77 15.31
N VAL A 6 -7.55 -8.39 14.27
CA VAL A 6 -7.10 -7.43 13.25
C VAL A 6 -7.13 -6.00 13.79
N LEU A 7 -8.09 -5.70 14.65
CA LEU A 7 -8.32 -4.36 15.19
C LEU A 7 -7.59 -4.10 16.52
N ALA A 8 -7.35 -5.14 17.31
CA ALA A 8 -6.63 -5.03 18.56
C ALA A 8 -5.15 -4.65 18.35
N GLY A 9 -4.68 -3.64 19.08
CA GLY A 9 -3.26 -3.25 19.08
C GLY A 9 -2.79 -2.52 17.80
N LEU A 10 -3.71 -2.02 16.98
CA LEU A 10 -3.36 -1.22 15.80
C LEU A 10 -2.66 0.08 16.20
N ARG A 11 -1.46 0.28 15.67
CA ARG A 11 -0.69 1.53 15.84
C ARG A 11 -0.69 2.31 14.53
N PHE A 12 -1.12 3.57 14.58
CA PHE A 12 -1.02 4.45 13.43
C PHE A 12 0.45 4.64 13.01
N VAL A 13 0.75 4.47 11.72
CA VAL A 13 2.12 4.61 11.17
C VAL A 13 2.26 5.77 10.19
N GLY A 14 1.17 6.22 9.57
CA GLY A 14 1.22 7.37 8.68
C GLY A 14 0.08 7.41 7.67
N LEU A 15 0.17 8.39 6.76
CA LEU A 15 -0.78 8.61 5.68
C LEU A 15 -0.15 8.32 4.32
N ALA A 16 -0.97 7.87 3.39
CA ALA A 16 -0.61 7.78 1.97
C ALA A 16 -1.70 8.38 1.09
N GLU A 17 -1.29 9.14 0.09
CA GLU A 17 -2.20 9.86 -0.79
C GLU A 17 -2.49 9.05 -2.07
N GLY A 18 -3.73 8.64 -2.28
CA GLY A 18 -4.22 8.13 -3.57
C GLY A 18 -4.74 9.24 -4.49
N SER A 19 -5.28 8.86 -5.65
CA SER A 19 -5.93 9.81 -6.57
C SER A 19 -7.23 10.38 -5.98
N HIS A 20 -8.10 9.50 -5.50
CA HIS A 20 -9.44 9.86 -5.02
C HIS A 20 -9.65 9.64 -3.53
N GLN A 21 -8.64 9.08 -2.84
CA GLN A 21 -8.73 8.68 -1.44
C GLN A 21 -7.45 9.02 -0.71
N THR A 22 -7.57 9.33 0.58
CA THR A 22 -6.46 9.39 1.52
C THR A 22 -6.49 8.12 2.37
N TYR A 23 -5.34 7.44 2.48
CA TYR A 23 -5.19 6.18 3.20
C TYR A 23 -4.51 6.44 4.54
N TYR A 24 -5.15 6.04 5.62
CA TYR A 24 -4.64 6.02 6.98
C TYR A 24 -4.14 4.61 7.26
N VAL A 25 -2.84 4.47 7.50
CA VAL A 25 -2.19 3.17 7.63
C VAL A 25 -1.90 2.90 9.10
N TYR A 26 -2.30 1.71 9.55
CA TYR A 26 -2.08 1.20 10.88
C TYR A 26 -1.29 -0.11 10.80
N ALA A 27 -0.30 -0.29 11.66
CA ALA A 27 0.42 -1.53 11.83
C ALA A 27 -0.21 -2.35 12.96
N GLY A 28 -0.56 -3.60 12.66
CA GLY A 28 -0.85 -4.64 13.64
C GLY A 28 0.36 -5.57 13.83
N LYS A 29 0.13 -6.73 14.44
CA LYS A 29 1.19 -7.70 14.73
C LYS A 29 1.85 -8.26 13.47
N ASP A 30 1.05 -8.81 12.55
CA ASP A 30 1.53 -9.51 11.34
C ASP A 30 0.95 -8.88 10.04
N GLN A 31 0.21 -7.77 10.18
CA GLN A 31 -0.53 -7.13 9.10
C GLN A 31 -0.49 -5.61 9.20
N PHE A 32 -0.81 -4.95 8.10
CA PHE A 32 -1.20 -3.56 8.03
C PHE A 32 -2.69 -3.45 7.70
N VAL A 33 -3.33 -2.45 8.29
CA VAL A 33 -4.72 -2.07 8.00
C VAL A 33 -4.70 -0.69 7.36
N LEU A 34 -5.31 -0.58 6.19
CA LEU A 34 -5.47 0.67 5.44
C LEU A 34 -6.94 1.09 5.51
N LEU A 35 -7.19 2.20 6.19
CA LEU A 35 -8.50 2.86 6.17
C LEU A 35 -8.44 3.95 5.12
N SER A 36 -9.29 3.89 4.10
CA SER A 36 -9.34 4.93 3.07
C SER A 36 -10.56 5.83 3.28
N ALA A 37 -10.37 7.14 3.16
CA ALA A 37 -11.45 8.13 3.15
C ALA A 37 -11.58 8.72 1.75
N SER A 38 -12.80 8.73 1.21
CA SER A 38 -13.08 9.34 -0.09
C SER A 38 -12.95 10.85 -0.05
N LYS A 39 -12.28 11.42 -1.05
CA LYS A 39 -12.12 12.88 -1.19
C LYS A 39 -13.37 13.58 -1.71
N SER A 40 -14.22 12.87 -2.46
CA SER A 40 -15.42 13.44 -3.10
C SER A 40 -16.72 13.05 -2.41
N GLN A 41 -16.70 12.06 -1.51
CA GLN A 41 -17.88 11.54 -0.82
C GLN A 41 -17.63 11.54 0.68
N PRO A 42 -18.03 12.60 1.39
CA PRO A 42 -17.99 12.65 2.84
C PRO A 42 -18.74 11.43 3.41
N ASN A 43 -18.14 10.73 4.37
CA ASN A 43 -18.64 9.49 5.00
C ASN A 43 -18.52 8.19 4.20
N SER A 44 -17.81 8.16 3.06
CA SER A 44 -17.46 6.89 2.39
C SER A 44 -15.99 6.54 2.56
N GLY A 45 -15.75 5.25 2.80
CA GLY A 45 -14.42 4.73 3.03
C GLY A 45 -14.34 3.21 2.89
N ARG A 46 -13.12 2.70 2.83
CA ARG A 46 -12.87 1.25 2.75
C ARG A 46 -11.85 0.84 3.78
N ILE A 47 -11.95 -0.40 4.22
CA ILE A 47 -10.95 -1.06 5.05
C ILE A 47 -10.30 -2.12 4.18
N ASN A 48 -8.97 -2.07 4.09
CA ASN A 48 -8.18 -3.11 3.43
C ASN A 48 -7.14 -3.62 4.41
N VAL A 49 -6.80 -4.90 4.30
CA VAL A 49 -5.80 -5.56 5.15
C VAL A 49 -4.76 -6.20 4.25
N ILE A 50 -3.49 -6.05 4.58
CA ILE A 50 -2.37 -6.67 3.86
C ILE A 50 -1.35 -7.20 4.85
N SER A 51 -0.78 -8.38 4.61
CA SER A 51 0.23 -8.95 5.52
C SER A 51 1.52 -8.11 5.47
N GLN A 52 2.26 -8.09 6.57
CA GLN A 52 3.60 -7.47 6.59
C GLN A 52 4.55 -8.16 5.60
N GLU A 53 4.41 -9.48 5.43
CA GLU A 53 5.18 -10.25 4.45
C GLU A 53 4.94 -9.76 3.02
N ALA A 54 3.68 -9.47 2.66
CA ALA A 54 3.33 -8.96 1.33
C ALA A 54 3.96 -7.58 1.09
N VAL A 55 3.95 -6.71 2.10
CA VAL A 55 4.60 -5.38 2.02
C VAL A 55 6.10 -5.52 1.85
N LEU A 56 6.75 -6.39 2.62
CA LEU A 56 8.19 -6.66 2.51
C LEU A 56 8.55 -7.23 1.13
N TYR A 57 7.76 -8.17 0.62
CA TYR A 57 7.98 -8.76 -0.69
C TYR A 57 7.87 -7.72 -1.82
N VAL A 58 6.86 -6.84 -1.76
CA VAL A 58 6.72 -5.73 -2.72
C VAL A 58 7.88 -4.75 -2.61
N HIS A 59 8.35 -4.45 -1.39
CA HIS A 59 9.55 -3.61 -1.20
C HIS A 59 10.77 -4.24 -1.87
N GLN A 60 11.01 -5.53 -1.67
CA GLN A 60 12.14 -6.25 -2.30
C GLN A 60 12.11 -6.21 -3.82
N LEU A 61 10.93 -6.33 -4.44
CA LEU A 61 10.79 -6.28 -5.91
C LEU A 61 11.04 -4.88 -6.50
N ALA A 62 10.84 -3.83 -5.71
CA ALA A 62 10.86 -2.45 -6.17
C ALA A 62 11.97 -1.59 -5.54
N ALA A 63 12.75 -2.13 -4.59
CA ALA A 63 13.76 -1.39 -3.84
C ALA A 63 14.72 -0.64 -4.78
N GLY A 64 14.90 0.65 -4.53
CA GLY A 64 15.74 1.55 -5.33
C GLY A 64 15.16 1.95 -6.70
N GLN A 65 14.05 1.38 -7.14
CA GLN A 65 13.45 1.72 -8.44
C GLN A 65 12.69 3.05 -8.36
N GLN A 66 12.75 3.82 -9.45
CA GLN A 66 11.98 5.05 -9.64
C GLN A 66 10.95 4.84 -10.75
N GLY A 67 9.84 5.56 -10.71
CA GLY A 67 8.84 5.53 -11.78
C GLY A 67 8.01 4.23 -11.85
N VAL A 68 7.95 3.45 -10.77
CA VAL A 68 7.25 2.16 -10.77
C VAL A 68 5.74 2.34 -10.64
N VAL A 69 4.97 1.47 -11.30
CA VAL A 69 3.52 1.35 -11.13
C VAL A 69 3.18 -0.04 -10.58
N ALA A 70 2.03 -0.16 -9.89
CA ALA A 70 1.64 -1.40 -9.23
C ALA A 70 1.54 -2.59 -10.20
N LYS A 71 1.01 -2.35 -11.41
CA LYS A 71 0.88 -3.36 -12.47
C LYS A 71 2.23 -4.00 -12.84
N ASP A 72 3.27 -3.20 -13.05
CA ASP A 72 4.59 -3.70 -13.45
C ASP A 72 5.26 -4.52 -12.33
N ILE A 73 4.99 -4.20 -11.07
CA ILE A 73 5.47 -5.02 -9.93
C ILE A 73 4.65 -6.32 -9.85
N PHE A 74 3.33 -6.25 -10.03
CA PHE A 74 2.46 -7.42 -10.02
C PHE A 74 2.84 -8.43 -11.10
N GLU A 75 3.09 -7.98 -12.33
CA GLU A 75 3.51 -8.84 -13.44
C GLU A 75 4.87 -9.52 -13.19
N ARG A 76 5.73 -8.94 -12.33
CA ARG A 76 6.99 -9.55 -11.88
C ARG A 76 6.83 -10.43 -10.63
N SER A 77 5.70 -10.33 -9.93
CA SER A 77 5.40 -11.16 -8.76
C SER A 77 5.32 -12.63 -9.16
N ARG A 78 5.95 -13.49 -8.37
CA ARG A 78 5.89 -14.95 -8.54
C ARG A 78 5.26 -15.64 -7.34
N ARG A 79 4.58 -14.89 -6.47
CA ARG A 79 3.95 -15.38 -5.24
C ARG A 79 2.45 -15.05 -5.23
N PRO A 80 1.64 -15.75 -6.03
CA PRO A 80 0.19 -15.51 -6.10
C PRO A 80 -0.55 -15.75 -4.78
N GLY A 81 0.00 -16.59 -3.90
CA GLY A 81 -0.54 -16.79 -2.54
C GLY A 81 -0.30 -15.62 -1.59
N LEU A 82 0.60 -14.69 -1.93
CA LEU A 82 0.94 -13.52 -1.13
C LEU A 82 0.40 -12.22 -1.74
N ILE A 83 0.41 -12.12 -3.07
CA ILE A 83 -0.08 -10.99 -3.85
C ILE A 83 -1.01 -11.57 -4.92
N GLY A 84 -2.33 -11.37 -4.76
CA GLY A 84 -3.34 -11.90 -5.68
C GLY A 84 -3.67 -10.97 -6.84
N SER A 85 -3.37 -9.68 -6.71
CA SER A 85 -3.72 -8.65 -7.69
C SER A 85 -2.76 -7.46 -7.70
N ASP A 86 -2.87 -6.62 -8.72
CA ASP A 86 -2.22 -5.31 -8.77
C ASP A 86 -2.73 -4.36 -7.69
N LEU A 87 -3.97 -4.52 -7.21
CA LEU A 87 -4.50 -3.79 -6.05
C LEU A 87 -3.78 -4.14 -4.75
N ASP A 88 -3.40 -5.40 -4.53
CA ASP A 88 -2.62 -5.79 -3.35
C ASP A 88 -1.24 -5.12 -3.35
N VAL A 89 -0.60 -5.08 -4.52
CA VAL A 89 0.65 -4.32 -4.72
C VAL A 89 0.44 -2.84 -4.45
N LEU A 90 -0.67 -2.26 -4.94
CA LEU A 90 -0.98 -0.85 -4.71
C LEU A 90 -1.16 -0.55 -3.21
N HIS A 91 -1.85 -1.43 -2.46
CA HIS A 91 -1.96 -1.31 -1.01
C HIS A 91 -0.60 -1.40 -0.33
N ALA A 92 0.28 -2.33 -0.74
CA ALA A 92 1.65 -2.38 -0.22
C ALA A 92 2.42 -1.08 -0.49
N LEU A 93 2.33 -0.52 -1.71
CA LEU A 93 2.97 0.75 -2.05
C LEU A 93 2.46 1.93 -1.19
N TYR A 94 1.17 1.94 -0.84
CA TYR A 94 0.64 2.92 0.11
C TYR A 94 1.23 2.73 1.51
N VAL A 95 1.36 1.49 2.00
CA VAL A 95 2.06 1.23 3.28
C VAL A 95 3.51 1.73 3.23
N LEU A 96 4.23 1.45 2.14
CA LEU A 96 5.61 1.94 1.95
C LEU A 96 5.67 3.47 1.92
N CYS A 97 4.67 4.14 1.34
CA CYS A 97 4.57 5.60 1.41
C CYS A 97 4.34 6.11 2.83
N ALA A 98 3.38 5.51 3.55
CA ALA A 98 3.04 5.91 4.92
C ALA A 98 4.22 5.71 5.90
N THR A 99 5.05 4.70 5.66
CA THR A 99 6.26 4.40 6.46
C THR A 99 7.52 5.10 5.95
N GLY A 100 7.42 5.92 4.90
CA GLY A 100 8.53 6.70 4.34
C GLY A 100 9.52 5.89 3.49
N GLN A 101 9.22 4.64 3.16
CA GLN A 101 10.04 3.78 2.29
C GLN A 101 9.75 3.98 0.80
N ALA A 102 8.64 4.64 0.46
CA ALA A 102 8.33 5.07 -0.90
C ALA A 102 7.75 6.49 -0.90
N ARG A 103 7.66 7.08 -2.09
CA ARG A 103 6.93 8.33 -2.32
C ARG A 103 6.13 8.23 -3.62
N LYS A 104 4.93 8.78 -3.61
CA LYS A 104 4.14 8.97 -4.84
C LYS A 104 4.79 10.07 -5.70
N ASP A 105 4.91 9.82 -7.00
CA ASP A 105 5.43 10.77 -7.97
C ASP A 105 4.28 11.40 -8.78
N ASN A 106 3.98 12.65 -8.50
CA ASN A 106 2.90 13.39 -9.16
C ASN A 106 3.32 14.04 -10.48
N ARG A 107 4.60 13.93 -10.88
CA ARG A 107 5.10 14.58 -12.11
C ARG A 107 4.57 13.91 -13.38
N PHE A 108 4.19 12.65 -13.28
CA PHE A 108 3.70 11.89 -14.42
C PHE A 108 2.19 12.07 -14.61
N LYS A 109 1.78 12.60 -15.76
CA LYS A 109 0.38 12.59 -16.22
C LYS A 109 -0.03 11.21 -16.78
N ARG A 110 0.35 10.13 -16.11
CA ARG A 110 -0.07 8.77 -16.48
C ARG A 110 -1.44 8.47 -15.86
N ARG A 111 -2.21 7.56 -16.48
CA ARG A 111 -3.46 7.05 -15.89
C ARG A 111 -3.22 6.28 -14.59
N ALA A 112 -2.03 5.68 -14.43
CA ALA A 112 -1.64 4.94 -13.25
C ALA A 112 -0.86 5.82 -12.26
N LEU A 113 -1.00 5.52 -10.97
CA LEU A 113 -0.17 6.11 -9.92
C LEU A 113 1.26 5.60 -10.02
N VAL A 114 2.21 6.54 -9.94
CA VAL A 114 3.64 6.28 -10.06
C VAL A 114 4.31 6.45 -8.71
N PHE A 115 5.26 5.58 -8.39
CA PHE A 115 5.96 5.55 -7.11
C PHE A 115 7.47 5.49 -7.31
N ASN A 116 8.18 6.02 -6.32
CA ASN A 116 9.62 5.97 -6.19
C ASN A 116 9.93 5.27 -4.87
N VAL A 117 10.63 4.15 -4.92
CA VAL A 117 10.89 3.30 -3.76
C VAL A 117 12.34 3.48 -3.33
N ARG A 118 12.57 3.69 -2.03
CA ARG A 118 13.92 3.83 -1.47
C ARG A 118 14.64 2.50 -1.51
N ALA A 119 15.97 2.56 -1.66
CA ALA A 119 16.80 1.41 -1.37
C ALA A 119 16.69 1.05 0.11
N THR A 120 16.87 -0.23 0.42
CA THR A 120 16.88 -0.77 1.79
C THR A 120 18.12 -0.31 2.54
#